data_AF-A0A947APC4-F1
#
_entry.id   AF-A0A947APC4-F1
#
_cell.length_a   1.000
_cell.length_b   1.000
_cell.length_c   1.000
_cell.angle_alpha   90.00
_cell.angle_beta   90.00
_cell.angle_gamma   90.00
#
_symmetry.space_group_name_H-M   'P 1'
#
loop_
_entity.id
_entity.type
_entity.pdbx_description
1 polymer ?
#
loop_
_entity_poly.entity_id
_entity_poly.type
_entity_poly.pdbx_seq_one_letter_code
_entity_poly.pdbx_strand_id
1 'polypeptide(L)'
;TRKVAKRYGVKVVDRNKLLEWQNDTISKNLYLLDVRSPEEFIAGHLIGSKNAPGGQLVQATDDYVAVRNARLVLVDDNEIRATMTASWMIQMGWRDIFVLSGGIGGLNLEKGSGAQLVQVSEDVAVIRAEQLRSLIVSRNPFLLIDVASSREYREGHITGACWAIRSRLTLDIKSAGLTGTTVFTSPDGILAFLAAQDWKKISPSEEVMFLQGGTHAWSDRGFHLEKGMTNSLSKRDDVWYRPYERENDSEKEMQAYLTWEVGLLDQIAREGTVSFQKF
;
A
#
# COMPACT_ATOMS: atom_id res chain seq x y z
N THR A 1 20.20 -23.17 -1.93
CA THR A 1 19.62 -22.55 -0.71
C THR A 1 20.25 -23.05 0.58
N ARG A 2 20.36 -24.36 0.87
CA ARG A 2 20.97 -24.86 2.14
C ARG A 2 22.35 -24.27 2.49
N LYS A 3 23.24 -24.09 1.50
CA LYS A 3 24.54 -23.43 1.69
C LYS A 3 24.40 -21.96 2.14
N VAL A 4 23.46 -21.23 1.53
CA VAL A 4 23.14 -19.83 1.87
C VAL A 4 22.55 -19.76 3.26
N ALA A 5 21.53 -20.58 3.56
CA ALA A 5 20.93 -20.66 4.88
C ALA A 5 21.97 -20.90 5.99
N LYS A 6 22.88 -21.86 5.76
CA LYS A 6 23.97 -22.15 6.71
C LYS A 6 24.96 -20.99 6.83
N ARG A 7 25.39 -20.38 5.72
CA ARG A 7 26.36 -19.28 5.71
C ARG A 7 25.85 -18.07 6.49
N TYR A 8 24.59 -17.70 6.28
CA TYR A 8 24.00 -16.49 6.85
C TYR A 8 23.17 -16.74 8.11
N GLY A 9 23.14 -17.99 8.62
CA GLY A 9 22.40 -18.32 9.83
C GLY A 9 20.88 -18.14 9.72
N VAL A 10 20.31 -18.40 8.54
CA VAL A 10 18.86 -18.33 8.33
C VAL A 10 18.18 -19.35 9.24
N LYS A 11 17.32 -18.85 10.13
CA LYS A 11 16.56 -19.67 11.06
C LYS A 11 15.28 -20.16 10.39
N VAL A 12 14.81 -21.32 10.83
CA VAL A 12 13.56 -21.91 10.37
C VAL A 12 12.61 -22.02 11.55
N VAL A 13 11.32 -21.83 11.32
CA VAL A 13 10.25 -22.01 12.31
C VAL A 13 9.22 -23.00 11.76
N ASP A 14 8.66 -23.84 12.62
CA ASP A 14 7.54 -24.71 12.25
C ASP A 14 6.18 -24.02 12.48
N ARG A 15 5.12 -24.71 12.07
CA ARG A 15 3.74 -24.19 12.14
C ARG A 15 3.24 -24.03 13.56
N ASN A 16 3.60 -24.94 14.46
CA ASN A 16 3.13 -24.90 15.85
C ASN A 16 3.71 -23.67 16.55
N LYS A 17 4.99 -23.39 16.31
CA LYS A 17 5.66 -22.23 16.87
C LYS A 17 5.18 -20.92 16.23
N LEU A 18 4.89 -20.92 14.92
CA LEU A 18 4.24 -19.78 14.28
C LEU A 18 2.88 -19.48 14.91
N LEU A 19 2.02 -20.48 15.11
CA LEU A 19 0.72 -20.32 15.76
C LEU A 19 0.85 -19.80 17.19
N GLU A 20 1.82 -20.29 17.95
CA GLU A 20 2.13 -19.76 19.29
C GLU A 20 2.44 -18.25 19.23
N TRP A 21 3.26 -17.83 18.27
CA TRP A 21 3.61 -16.41 18.11
C TRP A 21 2.48 -15.56 17.57
N GLN A 22 1.59 -16.10 16.74
CA GLN A 22 0.39 -15.38 16.29
C GLN A 22 -0.58 -15.12 17.44
N ASN A 23 -0.62 -16.00 18.43
CA ASN A 23 -1.45 -15.84 19.63
C ASN A 23 -0.78 -14.92 20.69
N ASP A 24 0.55 -14.80 20.67
CA ASP A 24 1.30 -13.90 21.55
C ASP A 24 1.37 -12.48 20.97
N THR A 25 0.28 -11.74 21.12
CA THR A 25 0.14 -10.36 20.61
C THR A 25 0.84 -9.31 21.48
N ILE A 26 1.36 -9.69 22.65
CA ILE A 26 1.89 -8.75 23.65
C ILE A 26 3.42 -8.70 23.61
N SER A 27 4.09 -9.85 23.47
CA SER A 27 5.54 -9.89 23.66
C SER A 27 6.31 -9.23 22.52
N LYS A 28 5.82 -9.37 21.27
CA LYS A 28 6.53 -8.89 20.09
C LYS A 28 5.63 -8.78 18.86
N ASN A 29 5.84 -7.73 18.08
CA ASN A 29 5.24 -7.61 16.75
C ASN A 29 5.73 -8.74 15.83
N LEU A 30 4.78 -9.46 15.23
CA LEU A 30 5.01 -10.51 14.25
C LEU A 30 4.48 -10.06 12.88
N TYR A 31 5.34 -10.14 11.87
CA TYR A 31 4.97 -9.99 10.47
C TYR A 31 5.10 -11.32 9.77
N LEU A 32 4.00 -11.81 9.21
CA LEU A 32 3.97 -12.99 8.34
C LEU A 32 3.96 -12.50 6.89
N LEU A 33 5.07 -12.70 6.17
CA LEU A 33 5.31 -12.10 4.87
C LEU A 33 5.47 -13.17 3.80
N ASP A 34 4.57 -13.19 2.83
CA ASP A 34 4.65 -14.05 1.67
C ASP A 34 5.50 -13.39 0.59
N VAL A 35 6.67 -13.99 0.31
CA VAL A 35 7.67 -13.40 -0.58
C VAL A 35 7.51 -13.78 -2.04
N ARG A 36 6.41 -14.45 -2.38
CA ARG A 36 6.07 -14.85 -3.75
C ARG A 36 5.50 -13.66 -4.52
N SER A 37 5.21 -13.89 -5.80
CA SER A 37 4.57 -12.89 -6.65
C SER A 37 3.17 -12.52 -6.14
N PRO A 38 2.67 -11.31 -6.45
CA PRO A 38 1.29 -10.92 -6.13
C PRO A 38 0.25 -11.90 -6.70
N GLU A 39 0.48 -12.44 -7.89
CA GLU A 39 -0.43 -13.37 -8.56
C GLU A 39 -0.53 -14.70 -7.80
N GLU A 40 0.61 -15.24 -7.36
CA GLU A 40 0.66 -16.45 -6.53
C GLU A 40 0.00 -16.26 -5.17
N PHE A 41 0.16 -15.07 -4.57
CA PHE A 41 -0.49 -14.72 -3.32
C PHE A 41 -2.01 -14.66 -3.49
N ILE A 42 -2.49 -13.95 -4.51
CA ILE A 42 -3.93 -13.85 -4.81
C ILE A 42 -4.55 -15.21 -5.09
N ALA A 43 -3.83 -16.10 -5.78
CA ALA A 43 -4.29 -17.45 -6.07
C ALA A 43 -4.45 -18.33 -4.81
N GLY A 44 -3.68 -18.04 -3.76
CA GLY A 44 -3.73 -18.74 -2.48
C GLY A 44 -2.56 -18.39 -1.55
N HIS A 45 -2.85 -17.88 -0.36
CA HIS A 45 -1.87 -17.50 0.66
C HIS A 45 -2.30 -17.91 2.07
N LEU A 46 -1.41 -17.77 3.05
CA LEU A 46 -1.73 -18.08 4.45
C LEU A 46 -2.61 -16.99 5.05
N ILE A 47 -3.62 -17.38 5.82
CA ILE A 47 -4.44 -16.43 6.58
C ILE A 47 -3.55 -15.55 7.46
N GLY A 48 -3.74 -14.24 7.35
CA GLY A 48 -2.97 -13.24 8.09
C GLY A 48 -1.56 -12.97 7.55
N SER A 49 -1.15 -13.61 6.45
CA SER A 49 0.06 -13.22 5.72
C SER A 49 -0.18 -11.98 4.85
N LYS A 50 0.86 -11.21 4.60
CA LYS A 50 0.85 -10.09 3.64
C LYS A 50 1.79 -10.39 2.48
N ASN A 51 1.40 -10.03 1.26
CA ASN A 51 2.30 -10.14 0.12
C ASN A 51 3.43 -9.10 0.24
N ALA A 52 4.67 -9.58 0.19
CA ALA A 52 5.88 -8.76 0.22
C ALA A 52 6.95 -9.42 -0.67
N PRO A 53 6.84 -9.29 -2.01
CA PRO A 53 7.72 -9.99 -2.96
C PRO A 53 9.19 -9.80 -2.61
N GLY A 54 9.97 -10.88 -2.57
CA GLY A 54 11.26 -10.90 -1.88
C GLY A 54 12.24 -9.79 -2.29
N GLY A 55 12.31 -9.46 -3.59
CA GLY A 55 13.15 -8.36 -4.07
C GLY A 55 12.69 -6.99 -3.55
N GLN A 56 11.39 -6.74 -3.54
CA GLN A 56 10.80 -5.49 -3.02
C GLN A 56 10.96 -5.39 -1.51
N LEU A 57 10.75 -6.49 -0.78
CA LEU A 57 10.97 -6.53 0.67
C LEU A 57 12.41 -6.17 1.04
N VAL A 58 13.40 -6.59 0.24
CA VAL A 58 14.81 -6.23 0.46
C VAL A 58 15.10 -4.78 0.08
N GLN A 59 14.50 -4.27 -0.99
CA GLN A 59 14.75 -2.91 -1.47
C GLN A 59 14.04 -1.82 -0.64
N ALA A 60 12.83 -2.12 -0.16
CA ALA A 60 11.95 -1.18 0.53
C ALA A 60 11.34 -1.85 1.75
N THR A 61 12.18 -2.34 2.66
CA THR A 61 11.75 -3.07 3.87
C THR A 61 10.73 -2.27 4.69
N ASP A 62 10.89 -0.96 4.76
CA ASP A 62 10.07 -0.02 5.51
C ASP A 62 8.63 0.08 4.98
N ASP A 63 8.39 -0.16 3.70
CA ASP A 63 7.02 -0.23 3.12
C ASP A 63 6.22 -1.42 3.67
N TYR A 64 6.91 -2.48 4.11
CA TYR A 64 6.31 -3.72 4.59
C TYR A 64 6.39 -3.89 6.11
N VAL A 65 7.45 -3.34 6.73
CA VAL A 65 7.80 -3.56 8.14
C VAL A 65 8.10 -2.23 8.82
N ALA A 66 7.05 -1.64 9.41
CA ALA A 66 7.16 -0.38 10.12
C ALA A 66 7.93 -0.47 11.46
N VAL A 67 7.93 -1.63 12.13
CA VAL A 67 8.56 -1.80 13.44
C VAL A 67 9.95 -2.41 13.31
N ARG A 68 10.99 -1.60 13.56
CA ARG A 68 12.39 -2.08 13.60
C ARG A 68 12.54 -3.19 14.63
N ASN A 69 13.29 -4.24 14.26
CA ASN A 69 13.53 -5.43 15.10
C ASN A 69 12.29 -6.27 15.42
N ALA A 70 11.16 -6.04 14.74
CA ALA A 70 10.02 -6.95 14.78
C ALA A 70 10.42 -8.36 14.29
N ARG A 71 9.63 -9.34 14.73
CA ARG A 71 9.80 -10.71 14.28
C ARG A 71 9.21 -10.87 12.89
N LEU A 72 10.01 -11.38 11.96
CA LEU A 72 9.57 -11.66 10.60
C LEU A 72 9.54 -13.17 10.36
N VAL A 73 8.46 -13.65 9.79
CA VAL A 73 8.37 -15.01 9.26
C VAL A 73 8.10 -14.90 7.76
N LEU A 74 9.09 -15.30 6.96
CA LEU A 74 9.00 -15.30 5.50
C LEU A 74 8.44 -16.63 5.03
N VAL A 75 7.53 -16.55 4.05
CA VAL A 75 6.78 -17.67 3.52
C VAL A 75 6.90 -17.69 2.00
N ASP A 76 7.07 -18.89 1.46
CA ASP A 76 6.89 -19.21 0.04
C ASP A 76 6.36 -20.66 -0.07
N ASP A 77 6.44 -21.23 -1.27
CA ASP A 77 5.98 -22.59 -1.56
C ASP A 77 6.99 -23.69 -1.20
N ASN A 78 8.28 -23.41 -1.28
CA ASN A 78 9.33 -24.44 -1.26
C ASN A 78 10.63 -24.04 -0.51
N GLU A 79 10.55 -22.99 0.30
CA GLU A 79 11.60 -22.39 1.13
C GLU A 79 12.75 -21.73 0.34
N ILE A 80 12.72 -21.69 -0.99
CA ILE A 80 13.82 -21.15 -1.80
C ILE A 80 13.85 -19.63 -1.74
N ARG A 81 12.75 -18.97 -2.12
CA ARG A 81 12.62 -17.51 -2.19
C ARG A 81 12.67 -16.90 -0.79
N ALA A 82 12.00 -17.54 0.17
CA ALA A 82 12.01 -17.14 1.58
C ALA A 82 13.44 -17.21 2.15
N THR A 83 14.18 -18.29 1.91
CA THR A 83 15.58 -18.40 2.36
C THR A 83 16.49 -17.34 1.75
N MET A 84 16.38 -17.10 0.44
CA MET A 84 17.21 -16.09 -0.23
C MET A 84 16.90 -14.70 0.30
N THR A 85 15.62 -14.35 0.44
CA THR A 85 15.17 -13.06 0.98
C THR A 85 15.65 -12.88 2.43
N ALA A 86 15.49 -13.90 3.28
CA ALA A 86 15.96 -13.86 4.66
C ALA A 86 17.47 -13.63 4.75
N SER A 87 18.26 -14.24 3.86
CA SER A 87 19.72 -14.07 3.87
C SER A 87 20.15 -12.62 3.62
N TRP A 88 19.46 -11.89 2.73
CA TRP A 88 19.72 -10.47 2.49
C TRP A 88 19.28 -9.62 3.67
N MET A 89 18.09 -9.87 4.20
CA MET A 89 17.56 -9.18 5.38
C MET A 89 18.48 -9.31 6.60
N ILE A 90 19.07 -10.49 6.83
CA ILE A 90 20.05 -10.72 7.91
C ILE A 90 21.30 -9.86 7.70
N GLN A 91 21.82 -9.81 6.46
CA GLN A 91 22.96 -8.96 6.12
C GLN A 91 22.65 -7.47 6.33
N MET A 92 21.40 -7.05 6.11
CA MET A 92 20.88 -5.70 6.44
C MET A 92 20.62 -5.47 7.95
N GLY A 93 21.01 -6.43 8.78
CA GLY A 93 20.97 -6.32 10.24
C GLY A 93 19.67 -6.82 10.88
N TRP A 94 18.77 -7.45 10.12
CA TRP A 94 17.56 -8.03 10.69
C TRP A 94 17.84 -9.33 11.44
N ARG A 95 17.71 -9.33 12.76
CA ARG A 95 18.16 -10.44 13.63
C ARG A 95 17.10 -11.49 13.94
N ASP A 96 15.82 -11.08 13.93
CA ASP A 96 14.69 -11.92 14.31
C ASP A 96 13.84 -12.24 13.08
N ILE A 97 14.43 -13.00 12.16
CA ILE A 97 13.81 -13.42 10.91
C ILE A 97 13.92 -14.93 10.74
N PHE A 98 12.81 -15.53 10.29
CA PHE A 98 12.67 -16.98 10.14
C PHE A 98 12.03 -17.30 8.78
N VAL A 99 12.33 -18.48 8.26
CA VAL A 99 11.61 -19.09 7.14
C VAL A 99 10.61 -20.11 7.69
N LEU A 100 9.38 -20.11 7.18
CA LEU A 100 8.40 -21.13 7.54
C LEU A 100 8.76 -22.49 6.93
N SER A 101 8.99 -23.48 7.78
CA SER A 101 9.28 -24.86 7.39
C SER A 101 8.11 -25.49 6.63
N GLY A 102 8.40 -26.13 5.50
CA GLY A 102 7.42 -26.79 4.64
C GLY A 102 6.58 -25.84 3.79
N GLY A 103 6.87 -24.53 3.81
CA GLY A 103 6.15 -23.52 3.03
C GLY A 103 4.63 -23.54 3.24
N ILE A 104 3.89 -23.08 2.22
CA ILE A 104 2.42 -23.04 2.24
C ILE A 104 1.71 -24.38 1.98
N GLY A 105 2.43 -25.46 1.66
CA GLY A 105 1.83 -26.72 1.21
C GLY A 105 0.99 -27.45 2.28
N GLY A 106 -0.25 -27.82 1.95
CA GLY A 106 -1.15 -28.57 2.86
C GLY A 106 -1.88 -27.72 3.90
N LEU A 107 -2.13 -26.44 3.61
CA LEU A 107 -2.80 -25.48 4.49
C LEU A 107 -4.14 -25.00 3.90
N ASN A 108 -5.02 -24.51 4.76
CA ASN A 108 -6.19 -23.74 4.34
C ASN A 108 -5.70 -22.39 3.83
N LEU A 109 -5.71 -22.23 2.50
CA LEU A 109 -5.28 -21.00 1.84
C LEU A 109 -6.45 -20.03 1.67
N GLU A 110 -6.21 -18.77 1.98
CA GLU A 110 -7.07 -17.65 1.63
C GLU A 110 -6.78 -17.22 0.18
N LYS A 111 -7.79 -16.75 -0.53
CA LYS A 111 -7.66 -16.22 -1.90
C LYS A 111 -8.01 -14.74 -1.92
N GLY A 112 -7.46 -14.01 -2.88
CA GLY A 112 -7.67 -12.57 -3.02
C GLY A 112 -6.50 -11.75 -2.46
N SER A 113 -6.70 -10.44 -2.30
CA SER A 113 -5.64 -9.49 -1.96
C SER A 113 -5.15 -9.56 -0.50
N GLY A 114 -5.81 -10.31 0.38
CA GLY A 114 -5.50 -10.34 1.81
C GLY A 114 -5.73 -9.01 2.53
N ALA A 115 -6.42 -8.05 1.88
CA ALA A 115 -6.75 -6.76 2.47
C ALA A 115 -7.77 -6.97 3.59
N GLN A 116 -7.40 -6.61 4.83
CA GLN A 116 -8.37 -6.55 5.92
C GLN A 116 -9.38 -5.44 5.62
N LEU A 117 -10.65 -5.82 5.54
CA LEU A 117 -11.75 -4.87 5.43
C LEU A 117 -11.67 -3.92 6.63
N VAL A 118 -11.48 -2.63 6.36
CA VAL A 118 -11.76 -1.62 7.37
C VAL A 118 -13.24 -1.73 7.69
N GLN A 119 -13.58 -1.91 8.97
CA GLN A 119 -14.98 -1.98 9.39
C GLN A 119 -15.70 -0.73 8.91
N VAL A 120 -16.68 -0.96 8.03
CA VAL A 120 -17.49 0.10 7.46
C VAL A 120 -18.51 0.53 8.53
N SER A 121 -18.37 1.72 9.11
CA SER A 121 -19.47 2.33 9.89
C SER A 121 -20.68 2.55 8.98
N GLU A 122 -21.88 2.31 9.51
CA GLU A 122 -23.15 2.43 8.78
C GLU A 122 -23.51 3.87 8.38
N ASP A 123 -22.74 4.87 8.82
CA ASP A 123 -23.09 6.29 8.73
C ASP A 123 -22.84 6.96 7.36
N VAL A 124 -22.24 6.24 6.40
CA VAL A 124 -21.92 6.79 5.07
C VAL A 124 -22.66 6.01 3.99
N ALA A 125 -23.40 6.73 3.16
CA ALA A 125 -24.15 6.14 2.05
C ALA A 125 -23.21 5.59 0.97
N VAL A 126 -23.63 4.51 0.32
CA VAL A 126 -22.88 3.85 -0.74
C VAL A 126 -23.54 4.15 -2.08
N ILE A 127 -22.74 4.54 -3.09
CA ILE A 127 -23.21 4.67 -4.48
C ILE A 127 -22.48 3.65 -5.36
N ARG A 128 -23.21 2.97 -6.24
CA ARG A 128 -22.63 2.05 -7.25
C ARG A 128 -22.29 2.80 -8.53
N ALA A 129 -21.40 2.23 -9.35
CA ALA A 129 -20.93 2.83 -10.59
C ALA A 129 -22.09 3.25 -11.53
N GLU A 130 -23.14 2.44 -11.67
CA GLU A 130 -24.29 2.76 -12.53
C GLU A 130 -25.12 3.92 -12.00
N GLN A 131 -25.25 4.00 -10.67
CA GLN A 131 -25.98 5.08 -9.99
C GLN A 131 -25.21 6.39 -10.12
N LEU A 132 -23.89 6.37 -9.94
CA LEU A 132 -23.02 7.52 -10.15
C LEU A 132 -23.06 7.97 -11.62
N ARG A 133 -23.03 7.04 -12.58
CA ARG A 133 -23.17 7.37 -14.00
C ARG A 133 -24.51 8.04 -14.30
N SER A 134 -25.59 7.56 -13.70
CA SER A 134 -26.92 8.16 -13.83
C SER A 134 -26.96 9.57 -13.22
N LEU A 135 -26.30 9.77 -12.07
CA LEU A 135 -26.17 11.07 -11.42
C LEU A 135 -25.42 12.08 -12.32
N ILE A 136 -24.30 11.66 -12.92
CA ILE A 136 -23.53 12.47 -13.89
C ILE A 136 -24.41 12.86 -15.09
N VAL A 137 -25.18 11.93 -15.64
CA VAL A 137 -26.06 12.18 -16.79
C VAL A 137 -27.23 13.11 -16.43
N SER A 138 -27.75 13.02 -15.20
CA SER A 138 -28.85 13.87 -14.73
C SER A 138 -28.51 15.37 -14.67
N ARG A 139 -27.22 15.71 -14.65
CA ARG A 139 -26.70 17.08 -14.48
C ARG A 139 -27.15 17.78 -13.21
N ASN A 140 -27.65 17.04 -12.21
CA ASN A 140 -27.84 17.57 -10.87
C ASN A 140 -26.46 17.93 -10.28
N PRO A 141 -26.31 19.08 -9.62
CA PRO A 141 -25.03 19.51 -9.08
C PRO A 141 -24.63 18.61 -7.90
N PHE A 142 -23.43 18.05 -7.96
CA PHE A 142 -22.77 17.33 -6.87
C PHE A 142 -21.26 17.48 -7.00
N LEU A 143 -20.53 17.20 -5.92
CA LEU A 143 -19.07 17.17 -5.90
C LEU A 143 -18.59 15.73 -6.06
N LEU A 144 -17.70 15.49 -7.01
CA LEU A 144 -16.99 14.21 -7.13
C LEU A 144 -15.55 14.45 -6.69
N ILE A 145 -15.14 13.88 -5.57
CA ILE A 145 -13.79 14.07 -5.01
C ILE A 145 -13.01 12.76 -5.14
N ASP A 146 -11.89 12.80 -5.85
CA ASP A 146 -10.96 11.68 -5.97
C ASP A 146 -9.80 11.86 -4.98
N VAL A 147 -9.66 10.91 -4.06
CA VAL A 147 -8.61 10.90 -3.03
C VAL A 147 -7.51 9.87 -3.29
N ALA A 148 -7.39 9.40 -4.55
CA ALA A 148 -6.24 8.63 -5.02
C ALA A 148 -4.94 9.46 -4.96
N SER A 149 -3.79 8.82 -5.19
CA SER A 149 -2.56 9.58 -5.42
C SER A 149 -2.67 10.43 -6.70
N SER A 150 -1.93 11.53 -6.76
CA SER A 150 -1.86 12.40 -7.95
C SER A 150 -1.36 11.67 -9.19
N ARG A 151 -0.60 10.57 -9.01
CA ARG A 151 -0.17 9.68 -10.09
C ARG A 151 -1.35 8.88 -10.63
N GLU A 152 -2.08 8.19 -9.76
CA GLU A 152 -3.24 7.37 -10.14
C GLU A 152 -4.34 8.23 -10.78
N TYR A 153 -4.67 9.38 -10.19
CA TYR A 153 -5.63 10.32 -10.78
C TYR A 153 -5.20 10.75 -12.19
N ARG A 154 -3.92 11.06 -12.40
CA ARG A 154 -3.41 11.44 -13.72
C ARG A 154 -3.51 10.31 -14.73
N GLU A 155 -3.25 9.07 -14.31
CA GLU A 155 -3.32 7.90 -15.17
C GLU A 155 -4.74 7.56 -15.61
N GLY A 156 -5.72 7.78 -14.72
CA GLY A 156 -7.14 7.61 -15.00
C GLY A 156 -8.05 8.03 -13.84
N HIS A 157 -8.95 8.99 -14.09
CA HIS A 157 -9.98 9.43 -13.13
C HIS A 157 -11.35 9.57 -13.78
N ILE A 158 -12.41 9.58 -12.97
CA ILE A 158 -13.78 9.77 -13.47
C ILE A 158 -13.95 11.22 -13.94
N THR A 159 -14.54 11.42 -15.12
CA THR A 159 -14.85 12.75 -15.67
C THR A 159 -15.51 13.67 -14.65
N GLY A 160 -14.96 14.87 -14.48
CA GLY A 160 -15.46 15.88 -13.54
C GLY A 160 -15.02 15.69 -12.08
N ALA A 161 -14.25 14.65 -11.76
CA ALA A 161 -13.68 14.48 -10.43
C ALA A 161 -12.65 15.56 -10.10
N CYS A 162 -12.68 16.09 -8.87
CA CYS A 162 -11.68 16.97 -8.31
C CYS A 162 -10.67 16.15 -7.49
N TRP A 163 -9.39 16.21 -7.81
CA TRP A 163 -8.35 15.56 -7.02
C TRP A 163 -8.08 16.31 -5.70
N ALA A 164 -8.02 15.59 -4.59
CA ALA A 164 -7.70 16.15 -3.28
C ALA A 164 -6.96 15.17 -2.36
N ILE A 165 -6.16 15.70 -1.42
CA ILE A 165 -5.50 14.90 -0.38
C ILE A 165 -6.42 14.76 0.83
N ARG A 166 -6.67 13.52 1.26
CA ARG A 166 -7.52 13.19 2.42
C ARG A 166 -7.20 14.03 3.68
N SER A 167 -5.93 14.16 4.05
CA SER A 167 -5.50 14.91 5.24
C SER A 167 -5.73 16.43 5.16
N ARG A 168 -6.03 16.96 3.97
CA ARG A 168 -6.26 18.39 3.71
C ARG A 168 -7.68 18.70 3.23
N LEU A 169 -8.55 17.70 3.07
CA LEU A 169 -9.92 17.85 2.55
C LEU A 169 -10.68 19.01 3.16
N THR A 170 -10.68 19.12 4.49
CA THR A 170 -11.37 20.18 5.23
C THR A 170 -10.95 21.57 4.78
N LEU A 171 -9.65 21.76 4.59
CA LEU A 171 -9.06 23.04 4.24
C LEU A 171 -9.31 23.35 2.77
N ASP A 172 -9.08 22.38 1.89
CA ASP A 172 -9.15 22.56 0.45
C ASP A 172 -10.60 22.75 -0.04
N ILE A 173 -11.55 21.93 0.44
CA ILE A 173 -12.96 22.05 0.05
C ILE A 173 -13.56 23.36 0.56
N LYS A 174 -13.29 23.74 1.82
CA LYS A 174 -13.79 25.01 2.38
C LYS A 174 -13.18 26.23 1.67
N SER A 175 -11.88 26.19 1.35
CA SER A 175 -11.21 27.29 0.64
C SER A 175 -11.74 27.45 -0.78
N ALA A 176 -12.14 26.36 -1.42
CA ALA A 176 -12.80 26.38 -2.73
C ALA A 176 -14.29 26.80 -2.65
N GLY A 177 -14.86 26.95 -1.45
CA GLY A 177 -16.26 27.33 -1.25
C GLY A 177 -17.26 26.28 -1.77
N LEU A 178 -16.83 25.02 -1.89
CA LEU A 178 -17.64 23.94 -2.43
C LEU A 178 -18.53 23.35 -1.33
N THR A 179 -19.81 23.18 -1.62
CA THR A 179 -20.82 22.63 -0.69
C THR A 179 -21.84 21.77 -1.44
N GLY A 180 -22.57 20.95 -0.69
CA GLY A 180 -23.67 20.12 -1.22
C GLY A 180 -23.36 18.62 -1.26
N THR A 181 -24.14 17.88 -2.05
CA THR A 181 -23.99 16.42 -2.15
C THR A 181 -22.60 16.07 -2.65
N THR A 182 -21.87 15.23 -1.91
CA THR A 182 -20.48 14.89 -2.18
C THR A 182 -20.31 13.37 -2.32
N VAL A 183 -19.66 12.96 -3.40
CA VAL A 183 -19.28 11.57 -3.68
C VAL A 183 -17.76 11.45 -3.66
N PHE A 184 -17.22 10.58 -2.82
CA PHE A 184 -15.79 10.27 -2.79
C PHE A 184 -15.47 9.04 -3.65
N THR A 185 -14.33 9.07 -4.33
CA THR A 185 -13.72 7.90 -4.99
C THR A 185 -12.22 7.79 -4.70
N SER A 186 -11.70 6.59 -4.89
CA SER A 186 -10.29 6.17 -4.77
C SER A 186 -10.17 4.87 -5.57
N PRO A 187 -8.98 4.30 -5.83
CA PRO A 187 -8.85 3.16 -6.74
C PRO A 187 -9.73 1.97 -6.34
N ASP A 188 -9.65 1.52 -5.08
CA ASP A 188 -10.41 0.39 -4.54
C ASP A 188 -11.63 0.79 -3.70
N GLY A 189 -11.81 2.09 -3.43
CA GLY A 189 -12.90 2.64 -2.62
C GLY A 189 -12.62 2.68 -1.11
N ILE A 190 -11.51 2.11 -0.61
CA ILE A 190 -11.19 2.07 0.82
C ILE A 190 -10.84 3.48 1.32
N LEU A 191 -9.95 4.19 0.62
CA LEU A 191 -9.59 5.55 0.99
C LEU A 191 -10.77 6.52 0.85
N ALA A 192 -11.60 6.32 -0.18
CA ALA A 192 -12.82 7.09 -0.41
C ALA A 192 -13.81 6.94 0.74
N PHE A 193 -14.00 5.71 1.22
CA PHE A 193 -14.86 5.44 2.37
C PHE A 193 -14.39 6.20 3.61
N LEU A 194 -13.09 6.12 3.91
CA LEU A 194 -12.52 6.81 5.06
C LEU A 194 -12.58 8.34 4.93
N ALA A 195 -12.35 8.87 3.72
CA ALA A 195 -12.52 10.29 3.42
C ALA A 195 -13.97 10.75 3.61
N ALA A 196 -14.93 9.94 3.17
CA ALA A 196 -16.35 10.22 3.34
C ALA A 196 -16.78 10.22 4.83
N GLN A 197 -16.23 9.32 5.65
CA GLN A 197 -16.45 9.37 7.10
C GLN A 197 -15.91 10.65 7.75
N ASP A 198 -14.69 11.05 7.39
CA ASP A 198 -14.09 12.27 7.91
C ASP A 198 -14.91 13.49 7.51
N TRP A 199 -15.35 13.55 6.24
CA TRP A 199 -16.19 14.63 5.74
C TRP A 199 -17.56 14.67 6.42
N LYS A 200 -18.22 13.53 6.63
CA LYS A 200 -19.53 13.46 7.29
C LYS A 200 -19.50 14.00 8.73
N LYS A 201 -18.39 13.83 9.45
CA LYS A 201 -18.19 14.40 10.80
C LYS A 201 -18.12 15.93 10.77
N ILE A 202 -17.61 16.50 9.69
CA ILE A 202 -17.41 17.96 9.54
C ILE A 202 -18.66 18.63 8.96
N SER A 203 -19.34 17.95 8.04
CA SER A 203 -20.51 18.42 7.30
C SER A 203 -21.71 17.48 7.53
N PRO A 204 -22.25 17.37 8.75
CA PRO A 204 -23.28 16.38 9.08
C PRO A 204 -24.59 16.58 8.31
N SER A 205 -24.91 17.82 7.95
CA SER A 205 -26.10 18.19 7.17
C SER A 205 -25.99 17.87 5.68
N GLU A 206 -24.79 17.61 5.16
CA GLU A 206 -24.58 17.30 3.76
C GLU A 206 -24.82 15.82 3.47
N GLU A 207 -25.26 15.54 2.25
CA GLU A 207 -25.34 14.18 1.72
C GLU A 207 -23.94 13.74 1.30
N VAL A 208 -23.43 12.67 1.91
CA VAL A 208 -22.07 12.20 1.69
C VAL A 208 -22.11 10.72 1.32
N MET A 209 -21.51 10.40 0.18
CA MET A 209 -21.44 9.06 -0.37
C MET A 209 -20.00 8.69 -0.73
N PHE A 210 -19.74 7.40 -0.91
CA PHE A 210 -18.53 6.92 -1.56
C PHE A 210 -18.86 5.87 -2.63
N LEU A 211 -18.03 5.81 -3.67
CA LEU A 211 -18.17 4.86 -4.77
C LEU A 211 -17.75 3.45 -4.33
N GLN A 212 -18.69 2.50 -4.36
CA GLN A 212 -18.42 1.10 -4.04
C GLN A 212 -17.39 0.51 -5.02
N GLY A 213 -16.27 0.01 -4.50
CA GLY A 213 -15.17 -0.56 -5.30
C GLY A 213 -14.38 0.48 -6.10
N GLY A 214 -14.65 1.78 -5.87
CA GLY A 214 -13.84 2.87 -6.38
C GLY A 214 -13.78 3.00 -7.90
N THR A 215 -12.71 3.65 -8.36
CA THR A 215 -12.45 3.89 -9.78
C THR A 215 -12.18 2.58 -10.54
N HIS A 216 -11.68 1.52 -9.87
CA HIS A 216 -11.55 0.19 -10.47
C HIS A 216 -12.92 -0.40 -10.83
N ALA A 217 -13.90 -0.36 -9.91
CA ALA A 217 -15.24 -0.84 -10.20
C ALA A 217 -15.93 -0.02 -11.30
N TRP A 218 -15.62 1.27 -11.41
CA TRP A 218 -16.06 2.11 -12.54
C TRP A 218 -15.48 1.61 -13.87
N SER A 219 -14.16 1.38 -13.94
CA SER A 219 -13.51 0.87 -15.16
C SER A 219 -13.92 -0.55 -15.52
N ASP A 220 -14.16 -1.42 -14.54
CA ASP A 220 -14.60 -2.82 -14.75
C ASP A 220 -15.98 -2.89 -15.43
N ARG A 221 -16.80 -1.84 -15.28
CA ARG A 221 -18.08 -1.69 -16.02
C ARG A 221 -17.91 -1.07 -17.41
N GLY A 222 -16.68 -0.83 -17.85
CA GLY A 222 -16.35 -0.22 -19.13
C GLY A 222 -16.70 1.27 -19.21
N PHE A 223 -16.87 1.95 -18.07
CA PHE A 223 -17.12 3.39 -18.06
C PHE A 223 -15.81 4.16 -18.27
N HIS A 224 -15.90 5.26 -19.02
CA HIS A 224 -14.73 6.03 -19.46
C HIS A 224 -14.02 6.72 -18.29
N LEU A 225 -12.68 6.78 -18.37
CA LEU A 225 -11.82 7.56 -17.48
C LEU A 225 -11.08 8.63 -18.28
N GLU A 226 -10.99 9.83 -17.72
CA GLU A 226 -10.14 10.90 -18.20
C GLU A 226 -8.70 10.73 -17.73
N LYS A 227 -7.77 11.32 -18.48
CA LYS A 227 -6.32 11.32 -18.16
C LYS A 227 -5.83 12.75 -17.94
N GLY A 228 -4.70 12.87 -17.27
CA GLY A 228 -4.08 14.15 -16.95
C GLY A 228 -4.53 14.71 -15.60
N MET A 229 -3.96 15.84 -15.21
CA MET A 229 -4.38 16.57 -14.01
C MET A 229 -5.39 17.65 -14.42
N THR A 230 -6.66 17.27 -14.55
CA THR A 230 -7.73 18.17 -15.05
C THR A 230 -8.23 19.12 -13.97
N ASN A 231 -8.44 18.63 -12.74
CA ASN A 231 -8.95 19.43 -11.63
C ASN A 231 -8.27 19.06 -10.31
N SER A 232 -7.60 20.02 -9.68
CA SER A 232 -6.75 19.80 -8.50
C SER A 232 -7.12 20.80 -7.41
N LEU A 233 -7.70 20.31 -6.30
CA LEU A 233 -7.99 21.14 -5.12
C LEU A 233 -6.76 21.29 -4.23
N SER A 234 -5.93 20.24 -4.17
CA SER A 234 -4.71 20.23 -3.37
C SER A 234 -3.47 20.57 -4.19
N LYS A 235 -2.38 20.96 -3.49
CA LYS A 235 -1.04 20.96 -4.08
C LYS A 235 -0.56 19.53 -4.34
N ARG A 236 0.13 19.30 -5.45
CA ARG A 236 0.69 17.99 -5.81
C ARG A 236 2.03 17.71 -5.13
N ASP A 237 1.98 17.36 -3.85
CA ASP A 237 3.13 17.01 -3.01
C ASP A 237 2.92 15.70 -2.23
N ASP A 238 2.04 14.85 -2.72
CA ASP A 238 1.66 13.56 -2.13
C ASP A 238 2.60 12.41 -2.51
N VAL A 239 3.16 12.44 -3.72
CA VAL A 239 4.05 11.40 -4.24
C VAL A 239 5.44 11.98 -4.46
N TRP A 240 6.45 11.31 -3.91
CA TRP A 240 7.83 11.56 -4.30
C TRP A 240 8.10 10.86 -5.63
N TYR A 241 8.20 11.64 -6.70
CA TYR A 241 8.61 11.12 -8.01
C TYR A 241 10.10 10.81 -7.98
N ARG A 242 10.43 9.56 -8.29
CA ARG A 242 11.83 9.16 -8.46
C ARG A 242 12.43 9.99 -9.60
N PRO A 243 13.74 10.30 -9.58
CA PRO A 243 14.36 11.15 -10.60
C PRO A 243 14.05 10.73 -12.04
N TYR A 244 14.01 9.42 -12.31
CA TYR A 244 13.72 8.83 -13.62
C TYR A 244 12.23 8.70 -13.97
N GLU A 245 11.32 9.03 -13.05
CA GLU A 245 9.86 9.05 -13.29
C GLU A 245 9.35 10.45 -13.68
N ARG A 246 10.23 11.45 -13.70
CA ARG A 246 9.86 12.84 -13.98
C ARG A 246 9.84 13.09 -15.50
N GLU A 247 8.80 13.77 -15.97
CA GLU A 247 8.63 14.11 -17.40
C GLU A 247 9.78 14.95 -17.98
N ASN A 248 10.45 15.75 -17.14
CA ASN A 248 11.66 16.52 -17.49
C ASN A 248 12.91 15.80 -16.96
N ASP A 249 13.11 14.56 -17.41
CA ASP A 249 14.32 13.77 -17.13
C ASP A 249 15.55 14.58 -17.54
N SER A 250 16.26 15.09 -16.55
CA SER A 250 17.50 15.81 -16.79
C SER A 250 18.64 14.97 -16.27
N GLU A 251 19.64 14.75 -17.12
CA GLU A 251 20.88 14.05 -16.77
C GLU A 251 21.46 14.53 -15.43
N LYS A 252 21.30 15.82 -15.13
CA LYS A 252 21.68 16.45 -13.87
C LYS A 252 20.99 15.84 -12.65
N GLU A 253 19.69 15.57 -12.70
CA GLU A 253 18.96 14.95 -11.58
C GLU A 253 19.37 13.48 -11.39
N MET A 254 19.66 12.76 -12.48
CA MET A 254 20.19 11.41 -12.42
C MET A 254 21.60 11.38 -11.81
N GLN A 255 22.47 12.30 -12.23
CA GLN A 255 23.80 12.48 -11.64
C GLN A 255 23.72 12.84 -10.15
N ALA A 256 22.78 13.71 -9.76
CA ALA A 256 22.56 14.06 -8.36
C ALA A 256 22.11 12.85 -7.52
N TYR A 257 21.23 12.00 -8.07
CA TYR A 257 20.79 10.76 -7.41
C TYR A 257 21.94 9.78 -7.20
N LEU A 258 22.75 9.51 -8.23
CA LEU A 258 23.92 8.63 -8.11
C LEU A 258 24.95 9.18 -7.12
N THR A 259 25.17 10.50 -7.12
CA THR A 259 26.06 11.17 -6.17
C THR A 259 25.56 10.99 -4.73
N TRP A 260 24.25 11.14 -4.52
CA TRP A 260 23.62 10.88 -3.23
C TRP A 260 23.79 9.42 -2.79
N GLU A 261 23.55 8.44 -3.68
CA GLU A 261 23.69 7.01 -3.39
C GLU A 261 25.12 6.65 -2.94
N VAL A 262 26.14 7.16 -3.64
CA VAL A 262 27.55 6.93 -3.25
C VAL A 262 27.85 7.54 -1.88
N GLY A 263 27.28 8.71 -1.58
CA GLY A 263 27.44 9.40 -0.30
C GLY A 263 26.70 8.74 0.88
N LEU A 264 25.84 7.74 0.65
CA LEU A 264 25.11 7.07 1.73
C LEU A 264 26.03 6.31 2.69
N LEU A 265 27.14 5.76 2.20
CA LEU A 265 28.08 5.00 3.05
C LEU A 265 28.65 5.87 4.18
N ASP A 266 29.01 7.11 3.86
CA ASP A 266 29.53 8.07 4.83
C ASP A 266 28.44 8.53 5.81
N GLN A 267 27.20 8.66 5.35
CA GLN A 267 26.06 9.00 6.20
C GLN A 267 25.75 7.89 7.20
N ILE A 268 25.70 6.63 6.74
CA ILE A 268 25.49 5.45 7.58
C ILE A 268 26.61 5.34 8.63
N ALA A 269 27.86 5.54 8.22
CA ALA A 269 29.01 5.52 9.14
C ALA A 269 28.92 6.61 10.22
N ARG A 270 28.39 7.79 9.87
CA ARG A 270 28.21 8.92 10.79
C ARG A 270 27.08 8.68 11.78
N GLU A 271 25.95 8.12 11.33
CA GLU A 271 24.76 7.93 12.17
C GLU A 271 24.97 6.83 13.22
N GLY A 272 25.62 5.72 12.85
CA GLY A 272 26.00 4.64 13.77
C GLY A 272 24.84 3.81 14.35
N THR A 273 23.60 4.09 13.99
CA THR A 273 22.38 3.39 14.44
C THR A 273 22.06 2.15 13.59
N VAL A 274 22.55 2.12 12.35
CA VAL A 274 22.37 1.01 11.40
C VAL A 274 23.63 0.16 11.36
N SER A 275 23.47 -1.17 11.43
CA SER A 275 24.58 -2.12 11.33
C SER A 275 24.28 -3.19 10.29
N PHE A 276 25.25 -3.42 9.41
CA PHE A 276 25.22 -4.48 8.41
C PHE A 276 26.14 -5.62 8.85
N GLN A 277 25.67 -6.87 8.76
CA GLN A 277 26.46 -8.03 9.16
C GLN A 277 27.43 -8.42 8.05
N LYS A 278 28.68 -8.68 8.42
CA LYS A 278 29.72 -9.23 7.53
C LYS A 278 29.86 -10.73 7.80
N PHE A 279 29.90 -11.55 6.75
CA PHE A 279 29.91 -13.03 6.79
C PHE A 279 31.02 -13.64 5.95
#